data_AF-A0A6S4TCU2-F1
#
_entry.id   AF-A0A6S4TCU2-F1
#
_cell.length_a   1.000
_cell.length_b   1.000
_cell.length_c   1.000
_cell.angle_alpha   90.00
_cell.angle_beta   90.00
_cell.angle_gamma   90.00
#
_symmetry.space_group_name_H-M   'P 1'
#
loop_
_entity.id
_entity.type
_entity.pdbx_description
1 polymer ?
#
loop_
_entity_poly.entity_id
_entity_poly.type
_entity_poly.pdbx_seq_one_letter_code
_entity_poly.pdbx_strand_id
1 'polypeptide(L)'
;MTLILERLSPCFIDPIAQIQNKLFRVPGDDTPFLVDRSRCTQLFVLNERTGGTRRIYAVSNALVQELGDLVRQCCIIPIRSATGAVSLIQINLLSSDGFSKAKRELMESDHDVYTTTRLKDSYVFTKNTETNILPVTEDEYTNVLELVFADSIVDSKDHPIFKKYCISSTHDLERDLKNEEKEYDEKVTKKPSRQYDDILNIDINLDNINDIL
;
A
#
# COMPACT_ATOMS: atom_id res chain seq x y z
N MET A 1 -12.07 -15.40 26.67
CA MET A 1 -12.84 -15.09 25.44
C MET A 1 -13.95 -16.12 25.31
N THR A 2 -15.16 -15.73 24.87
CA THR A 2 -16.30 -16.64 24.71
C THR A 2 -16.11 -17.58 23.52
N LEU A 3 -16.54 -18.84 23.64
CA LEU A 3 -16.43 -19.94 22.65
C LEU A 3 -16.86 -19.55 21.22
N ILE A 4 -17.75 -18.58 21.08
CA ILE A 4 -18.21 -18.05 19.79
C ILE A 4 -17.18 -17.16 19.10
N LEU A 5 -16.42 -16.33 19.85
CA LEU A 5 -15.38 -15.47 19.29
C LEU A 5 -14.20 -16.30 18.78
N GLU A 6 -13.87 -17.39 19.46
CA GLU A 6 -12.85 -18.33 19.00
C GLU A 6 -13.28 -19.02 17.69
N ARG A 7 -14.56 -19.42 17.59
CA ARG A 7 -15.11 -20.01 16.35
C ARG A 7 -15.20 -19.02 15.19
N LEU A 8 -15.41 -17.73 15.47
CA LEU A 8 -15.45 -16.67 14.48
C LEU A 8 -14.05 -16.12 14.14
N SER A 9 -13.02 -16.48 14.91
CA SER A 9 -11.65 -16.00 14.68
C SER A 9 -11.12 -16.24 13.26
N PRO A 10 -11.41 -17.36 12.56
CA PRO A 10 -10.98 -17.54 11.17
C PRO A 10 -11.75 -16.64 10.18
N CYS A 11 -12.88 -16.07 10.60
CA CYS A 11 -13.70 -15.15 9.81
C CYS A 11 -13.39 -13.68 10.10
N PHE A 12 -12.52 -13.39 11.07
CA PHE A 12 -12.14 -12.01 11.36
C PHE A 12 -11.24 -11.47 10.25
N ILE A 13 -11.63 -10.31 9.75
CA ILE A 13 -10.81 -9.54 8.83
C ILE A 13 -9.66 -8.94 9.63
N ASP A 14 -8.45 -8.94 9.08
CA ASP A 14 -7.28 -8.31 9.68
C ASP A 14 -7.58 -6.83 9.98
N PRO A 15 -7.70 -6.44 11.26
CA PRO A 15 -8.12 -5.10 11.65
C PRO A 15 -7.09 -4.05 11.23
N ILE A 16 -5.81 -4.42 11.18
CA ILE A 16 -4.74 -3.51 10.79
C ILE A 16 -4.77 -3.29 9.30
N ALA A 17 -4.99 -4.35 8.50
CA ALA A 17 -5.20 -4.19 7.06
C ALA A 17 -6.38 -3.25 6.76
N GLN A 18 -7.46 -3.30 7.54
CA GLN A 18 -8.59 -2.37 7.40
C GLN A 18 -8.21 -0.92 7.76
N ILE A 19 -7.51 -0.72 8.87
CA ILE A 19 -7.03 0.60 9.30
C ILE A 19 -6.10 1.19 8.23
N GLN A 20 -5.14 0.41 7.76
CA GLN A 20 -4.23 0.79 6.68
C GLN A 20 -4.99 1.18 5.41
N ASN A 21 -6.00 0.42 5.00
CA ASN A 21 -6.82 0.75 3.83
C ASN A 21 -7.57 2.09 4.00
N LYS A 22 -8.02 2.41 5.22
CA LYS A 22 -8.71 3.67 5.50
C LYS A 22 -7.78 4.87 5.64
N LEU A 23 -6.57 4.66 6.16
CA LEU A 23 -5.61 5.73 6.42
C LEU A 23 -4.70 6.01 5.22
N PHE A 24 -4.38 5.02 4.39
CA PHE A 24 -3.61 5.22 3.15
C PHE A 24 -4.48 5.62 1.98
N ARG A 25 -4.99 6.86 2.00
CA ARG A 25 -5.85 7.37 0.93
C ARG A 25 -5.54 8.80 0.57
N VAL A 26 -5.72 9.08 -0.72
CA VAL A 26 -5.84 10.46 -1.21
C VAL A 26 -7.28 10.91 -0.93
N PRO A 27 -7.52 12.14 -0.44
CA PRO A 27 -8.86 12.66 -0.18
C PRO A 27 -9.76 12.61 -1.42
N GLY A 28 -11.07 12.67 -1.18
CA GLY A 28 -12.08 12.70 -2.23
C GLY A 28 -11.87 13.81 -3.23
N ASP A 29 -12.50 13.68 -4.40
CA ASP A 29 -12.46 14.73 -5.41
C ASP A 29 -12.90 16.08 -4.82
N ASP A 30 -12.20 17.13 -5.23
CA ASP A 30 -12.44 18.53 -4.80
C ASP A 30 -12.31 18.80 -3.29
N THR A 31 -11.96 17.82 -2.47
CA THR A 31 -11.74 18.00 -1.03
C THR A 31 -10.37 18.64 -0.81
N PRO A 32 -10.28 19.85 -0.23
CA PRO A 32 -8.98 20.45 0.07
C PRO A 32 -8.24 19.67 1.15
N PHE A 33 -6.93 19.52 1.00
CA PHE A 33 -6.07 18.90 2.00
C PHE A 33 -4.68 19.52 2.02
N LEU A 34 -4.14 19.62 3.22
CA LEU A 34 -2.78 20.03 3.50
C LEU A 34 -1.86 18.82 3.40
N VAL A 35 -0.73 19.00 2.71
CA VAL A 35 0.35 18.02 2.62
C VAL A 35 1.49 18.46 3.53
N ASP A 36 1.76 17.70 4.57
CA ASP A 36 2.82 18.01 5.52
C ASP A 36 4.11 17.28 5.14
N ARG A 37 4.86 17.90 4.23
CA ARG A 37 6.12 17.36 3.70
C ARG A 37 7.25 17.32 4.72
N SER A 38 7.20 18.18 5.74
CA SER A 38 8.21 18.23 6.80
C SER A 38 8.32 16.91 7.57
N ARG A 39 7.23 16.12 7.53
CA ARG A 39 7.12 14.80 8.15
C ARG A 39 7.11 13.63 7.13
N CYS A 40 7.55 13.84 5.88
CA CYS A 40 7.74 12.72 4.94
C CYS A 40 8.76 11.73 5.53
N THR A 41 8.36 10.46 5.58
CA THR A 41 9.22 9.38 6.05
C THR A 41 9.43 8.37 4.93
N GLN A 42 10.69 8.11 4.60
CA GLN A 42 11.05 7.09 3.61
C GLN A 42 11.23 5.74 4.30
N LEU A 43 10.55 4.72 3.77
CA LEU A 43 10.53 3.37 4.30
C LEU A 43 10.77 2.34 3.19
N PHE A 44 11.23 1.17 3.59
CA PHE A 44 11.10 -0.04 2.80
C PHE A 44 9.80 -0.75 3.18
N VAL A 45 9.02 -1.12 2.18
CA VAL A 45 7.67 -1.66 2.36
C VAL A 45 7.52 -2.99 1.66
N LEU A 46 7.04 -4.00 2.38
CA LEU A 46 6.53 -5.26 1.83
C LEU A 46 5.00 -5.22 1.78
N ASN A 47 4.45 -5.60 0.63
CA ASN A 47 3.01 -5.61 0.41
C ASN A 47 2.46 -7.05 0.43
N GLU A 48 1.83 -7.45 1.52
CA GLU A 48 1.21 -8.76 1.66
C GLU A 48 -0.26 -8.70 1.21
N ARG A 49 -0.67 -9.64 0.37
CA ARG A 49 -2.08 -9.82 0.00
C ARG A 49 -2.57 -11.16 0.53
N THR A 50 -3.57 -11.13 1.41
CA THR A 50 -4.21 -12.32 1.98
C THR A 50 -5.72 -12.18 1.86
N GLY A 51 -6.37 -13.13 1.16
CA GLY A 51 -7.84 -13.19 1.07
C GLY A 51 -8.51 -11.91 0.53
N GLY A 52 -7.85 -11.17 -0.36
CA GLY A 52 -8.35 -9.90 -0.90
C GLY A 52 -8.07 -8.67 -0.03
N THR A 53 -7.49 -8.84 1.16
CA THR A 53 -7.01 -7.73 1.99
C THR A 53 -5.53 -7.47 1.76
N ARG A 54 -5.18 -6.19 1.75
CA ARG A 54 -3.81 -5.70 1.56
C ARG A 54 -3.25 -5.24 2.90
N ARG A 55 -2.13 -5.82 3.33
CA ARG A 55 -1.37 -5.37 4.49
C ARG A 55 0.02 -4.91 4.10
N ILE A 56 0.39 -3.76 4.61
CA ILE A 56 1.65 -3.06 4.35
C ILE A 56 2.54 -3.26 5.57
N TYR A 57 3.71 -3.84 5.37
CA TYR A 57 4.72 -4.00 6.41
C TYR A 57 5.89 -3.06 6.16
N ALA A 58 6.29 -2.29 7.17
CA ALA A 58 7.57 -1.60 7.18
C ALA A 58 8.68 -2.63 7.43
N VAL A 59 9.74 -2.58 6.64
CA VAL A 59 10.83 -3.56 6.69
C VAL A 59 12.11 -2.85 7.13
N SER A 60 12.80 -3.43 8.11
CA SER A 60 14.12 -2.97 8.54
C SER A 60 15.11 -3.03 7.38
N ASN A 61 15.91 -1.98 7.20
CA ASN A 61 16.90 -1.88 6.13
C ASN A 61 17.86 -3.09 6.09
N ALA A 62 18.19 -3.65 7.27
CA ALA A 62 19.08 -4.81 7.39
C ALA A 62 18.52 -6.09 6.73
N LEU A 63 17.20 -6.17 6.52
CA LEU A 63 16.51 -7.34 5.97
C LEU A 63 16.17 -7.18 4.48
N VAL A 64 16.30 -5.97 3.93
CA VAL A 64 15.86 -5.64 2.56
C VAL A 64 16.59 -6.48 1.52
N GLN A 65 17.90 -6.70 1.68
CA GLN A 65 18.69 -7.47 0.73
C GLN A 65 18.20 -8.93 0.61
N GLU A 66 17.75 -9.52 1.71
CA GLU A 66 17.27 -10.92 1.74
C GLU A 66 15.86 -11.07 1.15
N LEU A 67 15.05 -10.01 1.21
CA LEU A 67 13.71 -9.99 0.61
C LEU A 67 13.71 -9.54 -0.86
N GLY A 68 14.76 -8.87 -1.32
CA GLY A 68 14.96 -8.46 -2.71
C GLY A 68 13.79 -7.65 -3.28
N ASP A 69 13.33 -8.04 -4.47
CA ASP A 69 12.32 -7.30 -5.25
C ASP A 69 10.91 -7.29 -4.62
N LEU A 70 10.67 -8.09 -3.58
CA LEU A 70 9.42 -8.10 -2.83
C LEU A 70 9.21 -6.79 -2.04
N VAL A 71 10.32 -6.09 -1.76
CA VAL A 71 10.32 -4.86 -0.98
C VAL A 71 10.42 -3.67 -1.93
N ARG A 72 9.58 -2.66 -1.70
CA ARG A 72 9.57 -1.41 -2.46
C ARG A 72 9.96 -0.24 -1.58
N GLN A 73 10.77 0.67 -2.11
CA GLN A 73 11.07 1.92 -1.44
C GLN A 73 9.91 2.90 -1.61
N CYS A 74 9.33 3.35 -0.50
CA CYS A 74 8.19 4.26 -0.48
C CYS A 74 8.51 5.51 0.37
N CYS A 75 7.92 6.66 0.05
CA CYS A 75 7.71 7.74 1.04
C CYS A 75 6.26 7.69 1.53
N ILE A 76 6.09 7.99 2.81
CA ILE A 76 4.79 8.23 3.43
C ILE A 76 4.74 9.69 3.86
N ILE A 77 3.69 10.39 3.45
CA ILE A 77 3.47 11.80 3.80
C ILE A 77 2.15 11.92 4.55
N PRO A 78 2.14 12.51 5.76
CA PRO A 78 0.89 12.82 6.43
C PRO A 78 0.17 13.97 5.74
N ILE A 79 -1.15 13.86 5.72
CA ILE A 79 -2.05 14.88 5.19
C ILE A 79 -3.15 15.19 6.19
N ARG A 80 -3.66 16.42 6.14
CA ARG A 80 -4.91 16.80 6.80
C ARG A 80 -5.92 17.27 5.77
N SER A 81 -7.06 16.61 5.72
CA SER A 81 -8.20 17.09 4.93
C SER A 81 -8.90 18.29 5.59
N ALA A 82 -9.63 19.08 4.81
CA ALA A 82 -10.42 20.20 5.30
C ALA A 82 -11.50 19.77 6.34
N THR A 83 -11.90 18.51 6.34
CA THR A 83 -12.81 17.94 7.35
C THR A 83 -12.12 17.61 8.68
N GLY A 84 -10.81 17.83 8.78
CA GLY A 84 -9.99 17.56 9.96
C GLY A 84 -9.41 16.15 10.03
N ALA A 85 -9.77 15.25 9.10
CA ALA A 85 -9.23 13.90 9.11
C ALA A 85 -7.74 13.90 8.73
N VAL A 86 -6.93 13.25 9.56
CA VAL A 86 -5.51 12.96 9.28
C VAL A 86 -5.40 11.62 8.58
N SER A 87 -4.59 11.57 7.53
CA SER A 87 -4.37 10.37 6.71
C SER A 87 -2.94 10.36 6.20
N LEU A 88 -2.55 9.28 5.53
CA LEU A 88 -1.22 9.10 4.96
C LEU A 88 -1.33 8.91 3.45
N ILE A 89 -0.44 9.54 2.69
CA ILE A 89 -0.24 9.22 1.29
C ILE A 89 0.99 8.32 1.17
N GLN A 90 0.80 7.10 0.67
CA GLN A 90 1.89 6.23 0.26
C GLN A 90 2.29 6.54 -1.17
N ILE A 91 3.60 6.77 -1.38
CA ILE A 91 4.22 7.08 -2.66
C ILE A 91 5.28 6.03 -2.95
N ASN A 92 5.14 5.27 -4.04
CA ASN A 92 6.19 4.37 -4.50
C ASN A 92 7.24 5.20 -5.28
N LEU A 93 8.47 5.23 -4.78
CA LEU A 93 9.51 6.12 -5.33
C LEU A 93 10.03 5.65 -6.68
N LEU A 94 9.95 4.35 -6.96
CA LEU A 94 10.51 3.73 -8.16
C LEU A 94 9.45 3.38 -9.21
N SER A 95 8.16 3.51 -8.88
CA SER A 95 7.10 3.20 -9.82
C SER A 95 6.93 4.28 -10.90
N SER A 96 6.68 3.82 -12.13
CA SER A 96 6.42 4.66 -13.30
C SER A 96 4.93 4.82 -13.61
N ASP A 97 4.04 4.24 -12.79
CA ASP A 97 2.59 4.40 -12.93
C ASP A 97 2.15 5.86 -12.71
N GLY A 98 1.03 6.26 -13.34
CA GLY A 98 0.53 7.64 -13.30
C GLY A 98 0.20 8.11 -11.88
N PHE A 99 -0.39 7.25 -11.04
CA PHE A 99 -0.73 7.59 -9.66
C PHE A 99 0.51 7.87 -8.80
N SER A 100 1.56 7.03 -8.92
CA SER A 100 2.82 7.22 -8.20
C SER A 100 3.58 8.43 -8.72
N LYS A 101 3.56 8.70 -10.02
CA LYS A 101 4.14 9.92 -10.62
C LYS A 101 3.48 11.17 -10.08
N ALA A 102 2.15 11.26 -10.15
CA ALA A 102 1.40 12.41 -9.63
C ALA A 102 1.68 12.66 -8.13
N LYS A 103 1.77 11.60 -7.33
CA LYS A 103 2.12 11.71 -5.91
C LYS A 103 3.57 12.17 -5.69
N ARG A 104 4.52 11.76 -6.52
CA ARG A 104 5.91 12.26 -6.45
C ARG A 104 5.97 13.75 -6.79
N GLU A 105 5.24 14.19 -7.80
CA GLU A 105 5.11 15.62 -8.12
C GLU A 105 4.52 16.42 -6.95
N LEU A 106 3.53 15.85 -6.25
CA LEU A 106 2.97 16.43 -5.02
C LEU A 106 4.03 16.57 -3.92
N MET A 107 4.86 15.55 -3.71
CA MET A 107 5.96 15.56 -2.73
C MET A 107 7.03 16.61 -3.06
N GLU A 108 7.35 16.82 -4.34
CA GLU A 108 8.40 17.73 -4.80
C GLU A 108 7.92 19.19 -4.93
N SER A 109 6.63 19.46 -4.74
CA SER A 109 6.04 20.79 -4.93
C SER A 109 6.16 21.71 -3.72
N ASP A 110 6.27 23.02 -3.95
CA ASP A 110 6.39 24.06 -2.91
C ASP A 110 5.05 24.53 -2.31
N HIS A 111 3.90 24.01 -2.74
CA HIS A 111 2.58 24.47 -2.26
C HIS A 111 2.04 23.51 -1.21
N ASP A 112 1.34 23.96 -0.19
CA ASP A 112 0.95 23.05 0.90
C ASP A 112 -0.46 22.47 0.76
N VAL A 113 -1.40 23.21 0.15
CA VAL A 113 -2.81 22.81 0.07
C VAL A 113 -3.23 22.50 -1.36
N TYR A 114 -3.90 21.37 -1.54
CA TYR A 114 -4.38 20.88 -2.84
C TYR A 114 -5.80 20.37 -2.78
N THR A 115 -6.45 20.30 -3.93
CA THR A 115 -7.56 19.40 -4.21
C THR A 115 -7.08 18.29 -5.15
N THR A 116 -7.84 17.20 -5.19
CA THR A 116 -7.56 16.07 -6.10
C THR A 116 -8.67 15.96 -7.13
N THR A 117 -8.32 15.58 -8.34
CA THR A 117 -9.23 14.98 -9.32
C THR A 117 -8.69 13.59 -9.67
N ARG A 118 -9.48 12.55 -9.44
CA ARG A 118 -9.13 11.17 -9.81
C ARG A 118 -9.41 10.95 -11.29
N LEU A 119 -8.37 10.55 -12.03
CA LEU A 119 -8.49 10.10 -13.41
C LEU A 119 -8.47 8.57 -13.46
N LYS A 120 -8.69 8.01 -14.65
CA LYS A 120 -8.70 6.56 -14.87
C LYS A 120 -7.35 5.90 -14.51
N ASP A 121 -6.25 6.59 -14.74
CA ASP A 121 -4.87 6.08 -14.66
C ASP A 121 -3.91 7.00 -13.88
N SER A 122 -4.42 8.06 -13.27
CA SER A 122 -3.60 9.04 -12.54
C SER A 122 -4.41 9.88 -11.54
N TYR A 123 -3.72 10.73 -10.77
CA TYR A 123 -4.30 11.84 -10.03
C TYR A 123 -3.90 13.17 -10.68
N VAL A 124 -4.77 14.17 -10.60
CA VAL A 124 -4.41 15.57 -10.83
C VAL A 124 -4.54 16.30 -9.50
N PHE A 125 -3.45 16.90 -9.05
CA PHE A 125 -3.44 17.71 -7.84
C PHE A 125 -3.47 19.19 -8.22
N THR A 126 -4.56 19.86 -7.87
CA THR A 126 -4.74 21.28 -8.15
C THR A 126 -4.46 22.08 -6.88
N LYS A 127 -3.60 23.09 -6.99
CA LYS A 127 -3.25 23.96 -5.87
C LYS A 127 -4.48 24.73 -5.40
N ASN A 128 -4.65 24.84 -4.09
CA ASN A 128 -5.72 25.63 -3.48
C ASN A 128 -5.11 26.66 -2.53
N THR A 129 -5.29 27.94 -2.84
CA THR A 129 -4.76 29.07 -2.05
C THR A 129 -5.83 29.72 -1.17
N GLU A 130 -7.08 29.28 -1.28
CA GLU A 130 -8.22 29.92 -0.63
C GLU A 130 -8.56 29.26 0.72
N THR A 131 -8.06 28.05 0.94
CA THR A 131 -8.36 27.26 2.14
C THR A 131 -7.16 27.21 3.07
N ASN A 132 -7.35 27.65 4.32
CA ASN A 132 -6.36 27.45 5.37
C ASN A 132 -6.69 26.19 6.17
N ILE A 133 -5.78 25.24 6.21
CA ILE A 133 -5.93 23.98 6.95
C ILE A 133 -4.82 23.92 7.99
N LEU A 134 -5.18 23.60 9.23
CA LEU A 134 -4.22 23.47 10.32
C LEU A 134 -3.20 22.35 10.02
N PRO A 135 -1.92 22.52 10.42
CA PRO A 135 -0.93 21.47 10.28
C PRO A 135 -1.29 20.24 11.11
N VAL A 136 -0.78 19.08 10.70
CA VAL A 136 -0.81 17.85 11.51
C VAL A 136 0.04 18.09 12.74
N THR A 137 -0.43 17.74 13.94
CA THR A 137 0.39 17.82 15.16
C THR A 137 1.28 16.59 15.30
N GLU A 138 2.33 16.68 16.13
CA GLU A 138 3.21 15.54 16.39
C GLU A 138 2.47 14.36 17.03
N ASP A 139 1.56 14.65 17.96
CA ASP A 139 0.74 13.62 18.62
C ASP A 139 -0.15 12.89 17.61
N GLU A 140 -0.82 13.63 16.72
CA GLU A 140 -1.65 13.03 15.67
C GLU A 140 -0.83 12.20 14.70
N TYR A 141 0.36 12.67 14.32
CA TYR A 141 1.24 11.93 13.43
C TYR A 141 1.71 10.61 14.07
N THR A 142 2.15 10.68 15.33
CA THR A 142 2.58 9.51 16.11
C THR A 142 1.46 8.49 16.24
N ASN A 143 0.26 8.94 16.64
CA ASN A 143 -0.91 8.08 16.76
C ASN A 143 -1.26 7.39 15.44
N VAL A 144 -1.20 8.11 14.32
CA VAL A 144 -1.47 7.54 12.99
C VAL A 144 -0.42 6.50 12.60
N LEU A 145 0.86 6.75 12.88
CA LEU A 145 1.91 5.77 12.62
C LEU A 145 1.76 4.51 13.48
N GLU A 146 1.43 4.66 14.76
CA GLU A 146 1.19 3.51 15.65
C GLU A 146 0.03 2.65 15.14
N LEU A 147 -1.10 3.27 14.80
CA LEU A 147 -2.27 2.56 14.26
C LEU A 147 -1.97 1.78 12.97
N VAL A 148 -1.07 2.31 12.14
CA VAL A 148 -0.76 1.75 10.83
C VAL A 148 0.34 0.69 10.91
N PHE A 149 1.36 0.90 11.75
CA PHE A 149 2.60 0.13 11.71
C PHE A 149 2.95 -0.64 12.96
N ALA A 150 2.33 -0.42 14.13
CA ALA A 150 2.78 -1.04 15.39
C ALA A 150 2.96 -2.57 15.28
N ASP A 151 1.98 -3.28 14.70
CA ASP A 151 2.09 -4.73 14.46
C ASP A 151 2.45 -5.07 13.00
N SER A 152 2.93 -4.11 12.21
CA SER A 152 3.33 -4.30 10.82
C SER A 152 4.77 -3.86 10.57
N ILE A 153 5.66 -4.11 11.53
CA ILE A 153 7.09 -3.88 11.41
C ILE A 153 7.83 -5.22 11.37
N VAL A 154 8.56 -5.45 10.28
CA VAL A 154 9.46 -6.59 10.10
C VAL A 154 10.87 -6.15 10.45
N ASP A 155 11.25 -6.34 11.71
CA ASP A 155 12.54 -5.91 12.27
C ASP A 155 13.57 -7.04 12.43
N SER A 156 13.13 -8.29 12.35
CA SER A 156 13.94 -9.47 12.61
C SER A 156 13.66 -10.60 11.63
N LYS A 157 14.66 -11.48 11.47
CA LYS A 157 14.52 -12.71 10.67
C LYS A 157 13.52 -13.70 11.26
N ASP A 158 13.19 -13.54 12.55
CA ASP A 158 12.23 -14.38 13.23
C ASP A 158 10.78 -13.99 12.96
N HIS A 159 10.55 -12.80 12.41
CA HIS A 159 9.22 -12.29 12.10
C HIS A 159 8.49 -13.26 11.13
N PRO A 160 7.22 -13.62 11.40
CA PRO A 160 6.47 -14.60 10.58
C PRO A 160 6.43 -14.25 9.10
N ILE A 161 6.26 -12.97 8.78
CA ILE A 161 6.27 -12.47 7.39
C ILE A 161 7.64 -12.64 6.74
N PHE A 162 8.73 -12.35 7.44
CA PHE A 162 10.07 -12.55 6.88
C PHE A 162 10.29 -14.04 6.54
N LYS A 163 9.98 -14.94 7.48
CA LYS A 163 10.06 -16.39 7.30
C LYS A 163 9.21 -16.87 6.12
N LYS A 164 7.98 -16.38 5.98
CA LYS A 164 7.07 -16.73 4.87
C LYS A 164 7.71 -16.51 3.51
N TYR A 165 8.39 -15.38 3.32
CA TYR A 165 8.96 -15.00 2.02
C TYR A 165 10.39 -15.50 1.79
N CYS A 166 11.22 -15.61 2.84
CA CYS A 166 12.60 -16.09 2.70
C CYS A 166 12.76 -17.63 2.74
N ILE A 167 11.80 -18.38 3.31
CA ILE A 167 11.83 -19.87 3.27
C ILE A 167 11.35 -20.37 1.91
N SER A 168 10.47 -19.62 1.25
CA SER A 168 9.93 -19.99 -0.07
C SER A 168 10.97 -19.85 -1.20
N SER A 169 11.97 -18.98 -1.05
CA SER A 169 13.01 -18.77 -2.08
C SER A 169 14.07 -19.87 -2.15
N THR A 170 14.14 -20.77 -1.16
CA THR A 170 15.14 -21.88 -1.16
C THR A 170 14.64 -23.16 -1.83
N HIS A 171 13.34 -23.31 -2.09
CA HIS A 171 12.77 -24.56 -2.62
C HIS A 171 12.26 -24.50 -4.08
N ASP A 172 12.03 -23.31 -4.64
CA ASP A 172 11.46 -23.19 -5.99
C ASP A 172 12.50 -23.09 -7.11
N LEU A 173 13.74 -22.64 -6.82
CA LEU A 173 14.82 -22.60 -7.83
C LEU A 173 15.33 -23.99 -8.25
N GLU A 174 15.24 -25.01 -7.37
CA GLU A 174 15.66 -26.38 -7.74
C GLU A 174 14.58 -27.15 -8.54
N ARG A 175 13.33 -26.69 -8.53
CA ARG A 175 12.25 -27.36 -9.28
C ARG A 175 12.14 -26.86 -10.71
N ASP A 176 12.41 -25.58 -10.95
CA ASP A 176 12.35 -25.04 -12.32
C ASP A 176 13.58 -25.46 -13.15
N LEU A 177 14.78 -25.51 -12.56
CA LEU A 177 15.98 -25.98 -13.26
C LEU A 177 15.97 -27.49 -13.61
N LYS A 178 15.22 -28.32 -12.86
CA LYS A 178 15.08 -29.76 -13.16
C LYS A 178 13.97 -30.07 -14.16
N ASN A 179 13.08 -29.13 -14.44
CA ASN A 179 11.98 -29.31 -15.39
C ASN A 179 12.30 -28.74 -16.78
N GLU A 180 13.23 -27.80 -16.91
CA GLU A 180 13.62 -27.22 -18.20
C GLU A 180 14.49 -28.15 -19.08
N GLU A 181 15.16 -29.16 -18.52
CA GLU A 181 16.00 -30.10 -19.30
C GLU A 181 15.22 -31.28 -19.93
N LYS A 182 13.90 -31.41 -19.72
CA LYS A 182 13.12 -32.56 -20.21
C LYS A 182 12.01 -32.27 -21.22
N GLU A 183 11.80 -31.01 -21.62
CA GLU A 183 10.75 -30.64 -22.57
C GLU A 183 11.28 -29.84 -23.77
N TYR A 184 12.29 -30.39 -24.44
CA TYR A 184 12.58 -30.06 -25.84
C TYR A 184 12.27 -31.28 -26.71
N ASP A 185 10.99 -31.54 -26.93
CA ASP A 185 10.52 -31.93 -28.26
C ASP A 185 8.98 -31.88 -28.38
N GLU A 186 8.55 -31.27 -29.49
CA GLU A 186 7.22 -31.33 -30.12
C GLU A 186 6.04 -30.43 -29.64
N LYS A 187 5.84 -29.39 -30.47
CA LYS A 187 4.56 -28.93 -31.07
C LYS A 187 3.64 -27.95 -30.31
N VAL A 188 3.77 -26.68 -30.72
CA VAL A 188 2.71 -25.71 -31.11
C VAL A 188 1.48 -25.54 -30.18
N THR A 189 1.44 -24.42 -29.44
CA THR A 189 0.46 -23.33 -29.68
C THR A 189 0.85 -22.07 -28.89
N LYS A 190 1.08 -20.94 -29.56
CA LYS A 190 1.23 -19.62 -28.91
C LYS A 190 -0.10 -19.23 -28.25
N LYS A 191 -0.16 -19.23 -26.92
CA LYS A 191 -1.19 -18.46 -26.18
C LYS A 191 -0.65 -17.06 -25.90
N PRO A 192 -1.45 -16.00 -26.08
CA PRO A 192 -1.02 -14.65 -25.73
C PRO A 192 -0.82 -14.58 -24.21
N SER A 193 0.29 -13.98 -23.79
CA SER A 193 0.55 -13.62 -22.40
C SER A 193 -0.60 -12.73 -21.93
N ARG A 194 -1.34 -13.17 -20.91
CA ARG A 194 -2.30 -12.31 -20.22
C ARG A 194 -1.49 -11.23 -19.48
N GLN A 195 -1.36 -10.07 -20.10
CA GLN A 195 -1.16 -8.82 -19.39
C GLN A 195 -2.38 -8.63 -18.48
N TYR A 196 -2.26 -9.00 -17.21
CA TYR A 196 -3.13 -8.46 -16.19
C TYR A 196 -2.51 -7.13 -15.79
N ASP A 197 -3.00 -6.09 -16.47
CA ASP A 197 -2.73 -4.70 -16.17
C ASP A 197 -2.91 -4.41 -14.67
N ASP A 198 -1.99 -3.60 -14.16
CA ASP A 198 -1.99 -2.89 -12.88
C ASP A 198 -3.17 -1.90 -12.75
N ILE A 199 -4.40 -2.38 -12.96
CA ILE A 199 -5.63 -1.59 -12.84
C ILE A 199 -6.50 -2.30 -11.82
N LEU A 200 -6.40 -1.91 -10.54
CA LEU A 200 -7.44 -2.08 -9.51
C LEU A 200 -6.98 -1.41 -8.18
N ASN A 201 -6.80 -0.09 -8.21
CA ASN A 201 -7.07 0.77 -7.06
C ASN A 201 -8.51 1.28 -7.20
N ILE A 202 -9.48 0.36 -7.19
CA ILE A 202 -10.89 0.75 -7.10
C ILE A 202 -11.17 1.01 -5.62
N ASP A 203 -11.42 2.29 -5.29
CA ASP A 203 -12.16 2.66 -4.09
C ASP A 203 -13.51 1.95 -4.17
N ILE A 204 -13.69 0.90 -3.37
CA ILE A 204 -14.96 0.18 -3.32
C ILE A 204 -15.93 1.06 -2.53
N ASN A 205 -16.89 1.65 -3.24
CA ASN A 205 -18.02 2.30 -2.60
C ASN A 205 -18.94 1.23 -2.00
N LEU A 206 -18.86 1.03 -0.68
CA LEU A 206 -19.56 -0.01 0.07
C LEU A 206 -21.09 0.17 0.08
N ASP A 207 -21.59 1.34 -0.32
CA ASP A 207 -23.03 1.64 -0.30
C ASP A 207 -23.83 0.92 -1.40
N ASN A 208 -23.18 0.37 -2.42
CA ASN A 208 -23.85 -0.29 -3.56
C ASN A 208 -23.85 -1.84 -3.49
N ILE A 209 -23.37 -2.46 -2.42
CA ILE A 209 -23.30 -3.94 -2.33
C ILE A 209 -24.66 -4.57 -1.97
N ASN A 210 -25.54 -3.84 -1.29
CA ASN A 210 -26.83 -4.39 -0.86
C ASN A 210 -27.91 -4.43 -1.95
N ASP A 211 -27.65 -3.93 -3.15
CA ASP A 211 -28.61 -3.94 -4.27
C ASP A 211 -28.51 -5.19 -5.16
N ILE A 212 -27.70 -6.20 -4.77
CA ILE A 212 -27.60 -7.50 -5.46
C ILE A 212 -27.93 -8.68 -4.52
N LEU A 213 -28.98 -8.55 -3.72
CA LEU A 213 -29.65 -9.68 -3.05
C LEU A 213 -31.13 -9.76 -3.43
#